data_AF-A0A7W6MGH4-F1
#
_entry.id   AF-A0A7W6MGH4-F1
#
_cell.length_a   1.000
_cell.length_b   1.000
_cell.length_c   1.000
_cell.angle_alpha   90.00
_cell.angle_beta   90.00
_cell.angle_gamma   90.00
#
_symmetry.space_group_name_H-M   'P 1'
#
loop_
_entity.id
_entity.type
_entity.pdbx_description
1 polymer ?
#
loop_
_entity_poly.entity_id
_entity_poly.type
_entity_poly.pdbx_seq_one_letter_code
_entity_poly.pdbx_strand_id
1 'polypeptide(L)'
;MAKLAGQPGMDAEGTPPLEYEVLDQAETRRRLPLVGESVAGAIFSPLDGHANALRLFAAFHRAAQQRGVHYLPHRKTTAIHHRAGAFELAGDGWRLAVGKIVLAAGIGNTALAPMVGLDVPLSPSRGQIIVTERLKPFLSHATGHLRQTDEGSVLIGESKEATIDHQRPRGSITAVLAERAVRTFPLLKDASAVRVWAAFRVVTPDGYPIYEQSESFPGAFACACHSGVTLAANHALVLPRQISAGALSDDLSAFHSRRFHVPAAP
;
A
#
# COMPACT_ATOMS: atom_id res chain seq x y z
N MET A 1 1.38 19.63 3.87
CA MET A 1 2.35 18.66 4.42
C MET A 1 1.59 17.59 5.18
N ALA A 2 1.31 16.44 4.56
CA ALA A 2 0.89 15.28 5.32
C ALA A 2 2.17 14.59 5.82
N LYS A 3 2.70 15.09 6.94
CA LYS A 3 3.56 14.23 7.80
C LYS A 3 2.75 12.95 8.05
N LEU A 4 3.39 11.83 8.34
CA LEU A 4 2.72 10.57 8.74
C LEU A 4 1.95 10.68 10.10
N ALA A 5 1.45 11.88 10.39
CA ALA A 5 0.47 12.29 11.36
C ALA A 5 -0.72 11.33 11.38
N GLY A 6 -0.96 10.72 12.53
CA GLY A 6 -2.05 9.77 12.73
C GLY A 6 -1.62 8.31 12.86
N GLN A 7 -0.32 7.99 12.71
CA GLN A 7 0.20 6.68 13.14
C GLN A 7 0.58 6.72 14.63
N PRO A 8 0.24 5.70 15.43
CA PRO A 8 0.67 5.58 16.82
C PRO A 8 2.19 5.83 16.98
N GLY A 9 2.56 6.78 17.84
CA GLY A 9 3.95 7.15 18.08
C GLY A 9 4.53 8.20 17.12
N MET A 10 3.70 8.75 16.21
CA MET A 10 4.08 9.77 15.22
C MET A 10 3.40 11.12 15.47
N ASP A 11 2.95 11.36 16.71
CA ASP A 11 2.45 12.66 17.17
C ASP A 11 3.62 13.65 17.25
N ALA A 12 4.09 14.09 16.09
CA ALA A 12 5.08 15.13 15.98
C ALA A 12 4.45 16.48 16.35
N GLU A 13 5.17 17.26 17.15
CA GLU A 13 4.82 18.63 17.52
C GLU A 13 4.43 19.44 16.26
N GLY A 14 3.27 20.11 16.30
CA GLY A 14 2.73 20.89 15.18
C GLY A 14 1.91 20.09 14.14
N THR A 15 1.59 18.83 14.42
CA THR A 15 0.62 18.07 13.63
C THR A 15 -0.81 18.52 13.99
N PRO A 16 -1.60 19.07 13.05
CA PRO A 16 -2.99 19.39 13.34
C PRO A 16 -3.77 18.11 13.69
N PRO A 17 -4.70 18.18 14.67
CA PRO A 17 -5.51 17.02 15.02
C PRO A 17 -6.26 16.52 13.79
N LEU A 18 -6.41 15.19 13.69
CA LEU A 18 -7.23 14.59 12.64
C LEU A 18 -8.67 15.08 12.79
N GLU A 19 -9.16 15.80 11.77
CA GLU A 19 -10.55 16.24 11.72
C GLU A 19 -11.44 15.05 11.38
N TYR A 20 -12.37 14.73 12.28
CA TYR A 20 -13.40 13.71 12.03
C TYR A 20 -14.71 14.03 12.74
N GLU A 21 -15.80 13.49 12.20
CA GLU A 21 -17.14 13.55 12.75
C GLU A 21 -17.63 12.12 13.03
N VAL A 22 -18.21 11.89 14.21
CA VAL A 22 -18.94 10.65 14.50
C VAL A 22 -20.41 10.89 14.15
N LEU A 23 -20.87 10.18 13.14
CA LEU A 23 -22.22 10.29 12.59
C LEU A 23 -23.06 9.13 13.11
N ASP A 24 -24.25 9.43 13.63
CA ASP A 24 -25.26 8.40 13.89
C ASP A 24 -25.87 7.88 12.58
N GLN A 25 -26.81 6.94 12.70
CA GLN A 25 -27.49 6.35 11.54
C GLN A 25 -28.24 7.39 10.69
N ALA A 26 -28.95 8.34 11.32
CA ALA A 26 -29.76 9.32 10.62
C ALA A 26 -28.88 10.30 9.85
N GLU A 27 -27.82 10.77 10.47
CA GLU A 27 -26.79 11.63 9.87
C GLU A 27 -26.08 10.92 8.71
N THR A 28 -25.70 9.65 8.90
CA THR A 28 -25.09 8.83 7.86
C THR A 28 -26.01 8.68 6.66
N ARG A 29 -27.30 8.39 6.87
CA ARG A 29 -28.30 8.28 5.80
C ARG A 29 -28.55 9.62 5.10
N ARG A 30 -28.51 10.74 5.82
CA ARG A 30 -28.62 12.06 5.20
C ARG A 30 -27.48 12.33 4.21
N ARG A 31 -26.25 11.94 4.55
CA ARG A 31 -25.06 12.11 3.69
C ARG A 31 -24.92 11.03 2.62
N LEU A 32 -25.39 9.82 2.89
CA LEU A 32 -25.36 8.67 1.97
C LEU A 32 -26.77 8.07 1.87
N PRO A 33 -27.69 8.66 1.08
CA PRO A 33 -29.11 8.27 1.06
C PRO A 33 -29.39 6.82 0.68
N LEU A 34 -28.48 6.18 -0.06
CA LEU A 34 -28.61 4.79 -0.50
C LEU A 34 -27.95 3.77 0.45
N VAL A 35 -27.45 4.21 1.60
CA VAL A 35 -26.87 3.32 2.61
C VAL A 35 -27.94 2.39 3.19
N GLY A 36 -27.57 1.14 3.42
CA GLY A 36 -28.48 0.11 3.94
C GLY A 36 -28.96 0.40 5.37
N GLU A 37 -30.15 -0.07 5.69
CA GLU A 37 -30.79 0.18 6.99
C GLU A 37 -30.05 -0.45 8.17
N SER A 38 -29.21 -1.46 7.92
CA SER A 38 -28.41 -2.10 8.98
C SER A 38 -27.14 -1.32 9.36
N VAL A 39 -26.83 -0.21 8.69
CA VAL A 39 -25.68 0.64 9.02
C VAL A 39 -26.04 1.53 10.21
N ALA A 40 -25.31 1.37 11.32
CA ALA A 40 -25.58 2.05 12.58
C ALA A 40 -25.07 3.50 12.64
N GLY A 41 -24.12 3.86 11.78
CA GLY A 41 -23.44 5.15 11.78
C GLY A 41 -22.15 5.10 10.98
N ALA A 42 -21.38 6.19 11.01
CA ALA A 42 -20.10 6.31 10.31
C ALA A 42 -19.13 7.23 11.07
N ILE A 43 -17.84 7.06 10.82
CA ILE A 43 -16.83 8.06 11.14
C ILE A 43 -16.44 8.68 9.80
N PHE A 44 -16.56 10.00 9.70
CA PHE A 44 -16.27 10.75 8.49
C PHE A 44 -15.10 11.70 8.73
N SER A 45 -14.12 11.70 7.84
CA SER A 45 -13.09 12.74 7.78
C SER A 45 -13.13 13.43 6.42
N PRO A 46 -13.10 14.78 6.36
CA PRO A 46 -12.97 15.50 5.10
C PRO A 46 -11.59 15.32 4.46
N LEU A 47 -10.61 14.79 5.21
CA LEU A 47 -9.26 14.51 4.74
C LEU A 47 -9.16 13.15 4.02
N ASP A 48 -10.14 12.27 4.21
CA ASP A 48 -10.16 10.96 3.57
C ASP A 48 -10.51 11.06 2.09
N GLY A 49 -9.81 10.27 1.29
CA GLY A 49 -10.03 10.20 -0.14
C GLY A 49 -9.53 8.88 -0.72
N HIS A 50 -9.69 8.74 -2.02
CA HIS A 50 -9.09 7.65 -2.76
C HIS A 50 -8.43 8.16 -4.04
N ALA A 51 -7.57 7.33 -4.62
CA ALA A 51 -7.05 7.53 -5.96
C ALA A 51 -7.20 6.23 -6.75
N ASN A 52 -7.39 6.35 -8.06
CA ASN A 52 -7.30 5.20 -8.94
C ASN A 52 -5.83 4.75 -9.02
N ALA A 53 -5.51 3.63 -8.38
CA ALA A 53 -4.14 3.13 -8.26
C ALA A 53 -3.47 2.88 -9.62
N LEU A 54 -4.22 2.46 -10.63
CA LEU A 54 -3.67 2.22 -11.98
C LEU A 54 -3.35 3.54 -12.70
N ARG A 55 -4.22 4.55 -12.58
CA ARG A 55 -3.95 5.89 -13.12
C ARG A 55 -2.77 6.55 -12.40
N LEU A 56 -2.67 6.40 -11.08
CA LEU A 56 -1.53 6.89 -10.29
C LEU A 56 -0.23 6.22 -10.74
N PHE A 57 -0.22 4.89 -10.89
CA PHE A 57 0.94 4.15 -11.38
C PHE A 57 1.35 4.60 -12.79
N ALA A 58 0.39 4.72 -13.72
CA ALA A 58 0.65 5.19 -15.07
C ALA A 58 1.22 6.63 -15.09
N ALA A 59 0.71 7.51 -14.23
CA ALA A 59 1.23 8.87 -14.07
C ALA A 59 2.68 8.88 -13.58
N PHE A 60 3.02 8.09 -12.56
CA PHE A 60 4.41 7.98 -12.11
C PHE A 60 5.33 7.40 -13.19
N HIS A 61 4.89 6.38 -13.90
CA HIS A 61 5.68 5.77 -14.97
C HIS A 61 5.99 6.77 -16.08
N ARG A 62 4.97 7.51 -16.54
CA ARG A 62 5.13 8.56 -17.56
C ARG A 62 6.04 9.69 -17.06
N ALA A 63 5.86 10.15 -15.83
CA ALA A 63 6.69 11.20 -15.25
C ALA A 63 8.16 10.76 -15.12
N ALA A 64 8.41 9.50 -14.77
CA ALA A 64 9.76 8.93 -14.71
C ALA A 64 10.42 8.92 -16.10
N GLN A 65 9.71 8.44 -17.13
CA GLN A 65 10.20 8.43 -18.51
C GLN A 65 10.53 9.84 -19.03
N GLN A 66 9.65 10.81 -18.77
CA GLN A 66 9.87 12.22 -19.15
C GLN A 66 11.09 12.85 -18.47
N ARG A 67 11.53 12.29 -17.35
CA ARG A 67 12.73 12.69 -16.60
C ARG A 67 13.97 11.86 -16.94
N GLY A 68 13.91 11.02 -17.97
CA GLY A 68 15.05 10.22 -18.42
C GLY A 68 15.31 8.96 -17.60
N VAL A 69 14.36 8.50 -16.77
CA VAL A 69 14.50 7.24 -16.04
C VAL A 69 14.47 6.06 -17.02
N HIS A 70 15.50 5.22 -16.98
CA HIS A 70 15.56 4.00 -17.76
C HIS A 70 14.73 2.89 -17.08
N TYR A 71 13.61 2.52 -17.70
CA TYR A 71 12.80 1.38 -17.25
C TYR A 71 13.24 0.09 -17.94
N LEU A 72 13.62 -0.91 -17.14
CA LEU A 72 14.17 -2.18 -17.62
C LEU A 72 13.26 -3.34 -17.20
N PRO A 73 12.14 -3.59 -17.90
CA PRO A 73 11.22 -4.69 -17.58
C PRO A 73 11.85 -6.06 -17.87
N HIS A 74 11.24 -7.12 -17.33
CA HIS A 74 11.70 -8.51 -17.49
C HIS A 74 13.13 -8.79 -16.98
N ARG A 75 13.68 -7.89 -16.15
CA ARG A 75 14.98 -8.05 -15.50
C ARG A 75 14.81 -8.32 -14.01
N LYS A 76 14.35 -9.52 -13.68
CA LYS A 76 14.22 -9.95 -12.28
C LYS A 76 15.62 -10.02 -11.66
N THR A 77 15.86 -9.26 -10.59
CA THR A 77 17.08 -9.37 -9.79
C THR A 77 16.98 -10.60 -8.90
N THR A 78 18.01 -11.44 -8.93
CA THR A 78 18.14 -12.63 -8.08
C THR A 78 19.43 -12.62 -7.25
N ALA A 79 20.36 -11.72 -7.55
CA ALA A 79 21.58 -11.55 -6.78
C ALA A 79 21.97 -10.06 -6.70
N ILE A 80 22.51 -9.67 -5.56
CA ILE A 80 23.13 -8.37 -5.32
C ILE A 80 24.47 -8.64 -4.65
N HIS A 81 25.54 -8.10 -5.22
CA HIS A 81 26.87 -8.14 -4.62
C HIS A 81 27.37 -6.71 -4.45
N HIS A 82 28.14 -6.46 -3.39
CA HIS A 82 28.82 -5.19 -3.21
C HIS A 82 30.32 -5.40 -3.39
N ARG A 83 30.91 -4.77 -4.40
CA ARG A 83 32.33 -4.92 -4.78
C ARG A 83 32.88 -3.57 -5.24
N ALA A 84 34.10 -3.25 -4.81
CA ALA A 84 34.79 -2.02 -5.21
C ALA A 84 33.95 -0.73 -5.06
N GLY A 85 33.12 -0.64 -4.01
CA GLY A 85 32.27 0.53 -3.74
C GLY A 85 31.03 0.65 -4.62
N ALA A 86 30.65 -0.39 -5.35
CA ALA A 86 29.44 -0.43 -6.17
C ALA A 86 28.61 -1.69 -5.91
N PHE A 87 27.31 -1.59 -6.18
CA PHE A 87 26.37 -2.70 -6.18
C PHE A 87 26.29 -3.31 -7.58
N GLU A 88 26.62 -4.58 -7.70
CA GLU A 88 26.40 -5.40 -8.88
C GLU A 88 25.09 -6.17 -8.72
N LEU A 89 24.07 -5.77 -9.47
CA LEU A 89 22.81 -6.49 -9.58
C LEU A 89 22.90 -7.51 -10.71
N ALA A 90 22.34 -8.69 -10.50
CA ALA A 90 22.29 -9.73 -11.52
C ALA A 90 20.96 -10.49 -11.50
N GLY A 91 20.62 -11.04 -12.67
CA GLY A 91 19.53 -11.98 -12.87
C GLY A 91 19.80 -12.84 -14.09
N ASP A 92 18.76 -13.50 -14.59
CA ASP A 92 18.88 -14.38 -15.75
C ASP A 92 19.35 -13.60 -17.01
N GLY A 93 20.58 -13.86 -17.44
CA GLY A 93 21.18 -13.26 -18.63
C GLY A 93 21.53 -11.77 -18.55
N TRP A 94 21.47 -11.12 -17.38
CA TRP A 94 21.79 -9.69 -17.26
C TRP A 94 22.56 -9.32 -15.99
N ARG A 95 23.35 -8.24 -16.09
CA ARG A 95 24.06 -7.61 -14.97
C ARG A 95 24.03 -6.09 -15.09
N LEU A 96 24.10 -5.39 -13.97
CA LEU A 96 24.18 -3.94 -13.90
C LEU A 96 24.95 -3.50 -12.65
N ALA A 97 25.92 -2.60 -12.82
CA ALA A 97 26.63 -1.98 -11.71
C ALA A 97 26.08 -0.57 -11.43
N VAL A 98 25.84 -0.24 -10.16
CA VAL A 98 25.33 1.06 -9.71
C VAL A 98 25.94 1.47 -8.37
N GLY A 99 25.98 2.78 -8.09
CA GLY A 99 26.52 3.29 -6.81
C GLY A 99 25.54 3.25 -5.63
N LYS A 100 24.22 3.22 -5.88
CA LYS A 100 23.17 3.16 -4.85
C LYS A 100 22.01 2.29 -5.33
N ILE A 101 21.34 1.63 -4.40
CA ILE A 101 20.16 0.80 -4.69
C ILE A 101 19.02 1.11 -3.71
N VAL A 102 17.79 0.96 -4.18
CA VAL A 102 16.58 0.99 -3.35
C VAL A 102 15.78 -0.27 -3.60
N LEU A 103 15.60 -1.09 -2.57
CA LEU A 103 14.78 -2.29 -2.61
C LEU A 103 13.30 -1.92 -2.42
N ALA A 104 12.62 -1.75 -3.56
CA ALA A 104 11.18 -1.48 -3.64
C ALA A 104 10.40 -2.67 -4.25
N ALA A 105 10.83 -3.91 -3.99
CA ALA A 105 10.32 -5.12 -4.63
C ALA A 105 9.12 -5.76 -3.90
N GLY A 106 8.45 -5.03 -3.00
CA GLY A 106 7.35 -5.56 -2.19
C GLY A 106 7.78 -6.79 -1.40
N ILE A 107 7.01 -7.89 -1.48
CA ILE A 107 7.36 -9.18 -0.84
C ILE A 107 8.73 -9.70 -1.31
N GLY A 108 9.17 -9.36 -2.53
CA GLY A 108 10.49 -9.75 -3.03
C GLY A 108 11.66 -9.22 -2.20
N ASN A 109 11.43 -8.19 -1.36
CA ASN A 109 12.44 -7.70 -0.43
C ASN A 109 12.86 -8.76 0.60
N THR A 110 12.04 -9.77 0.92
CA THR A 110 12.44 -10.85 1.85
C THR A 110 13.63 -11.66 1.34
N ALA A 111 13.77 -11.78 0.01
CA ALA A 111 14.91 -12.44 -0.61
C ALA A 111 16.08 -11.49 -0.86
N LEU A 112 15.81 -10.22 -1.20
CA LEU A 112 16.84 -9.27 -1.64
C LEU A 112 17.50 -8.50 -0.49
N ALA A 113 16.77 -8.17 0.57
CA ALA A 113 17.27 -7.36 1.68
C ALA A 113 18.46 -7.99 2.42
N PRO A 114 18.46 -9.32 2.72
CA PRO A 114 19.60 -9.94 3.39
C PRO A 114 20.90 -9.86 2.59
N MET A 115 20.83 -9.76 1.25
CA MET A 115 22.02 -9.65 0.38
C MET A 115 22.80 -8.34 0.59
N VAL A 116 22.17 -7.36 1.23
CA VAL A 116 22.77 -6.07 1.58
C VAL A 116 22.61 -5.76 3.07
N GLY A 117 22.59 -6.81 3.90
CA GLY A 117 22.62 -6.67 5.36
C GLY A 117 21.40 -5.99 5.97
N LEU A 118 20.26 -6.02 5.27
CA LEU A 118 18.98 -5.49 5.75
C LEU A 118 18.05 -6.63 6.15
N ASP A 119 17.27 -6.42 7.22
CA ASP A 119 16.16 -7.30 7.57
C ASP A 119 14.83 -6.60 7.30
N VAL A 120 14.02 -7.19 6.43
CA VAL A 120 12.71 -6.62 6.04
C VAL A 120 11.67 -7.74 6.21
N PRO A 121 11.19 -7.98 7.45
CA PRO A 121 10.25 -9.05 7.73
C PRO A 121 8.90 -8.74 7.10
N LEU A 122 8.49 -9.55 6.12
CA LEU A 122 7.23 -9.39 5.40
C LEU A 122 6.49 -10.72 5.32
N SER A 123 5.18 -10.62 5.58
CA SER A 123 4.24 -11.71 5.39
C SER A 123 3.30 -11.39 4.23
N PRO A 124 3.11 -12.32 3.29
CA PRO A 124 2.07 -12.19 2.28
C PRO A 124 0.69 -12.24 2.93
N SER A 125 -0.16 -11.29 2.55
CA SER A 125 -1.57 -11.27 2.94
C SER A 125 -2.41 -11.14 1.68
N ARG A 126 -3.17 -12.18 1.34
CA ARG A 126 -3.96 -12.19 0.12
C ARG A 126 -5.31 -11.53 0.37
N GLY A 127 -5.76 -10.69 -0.57
CA GLY A 127 -7.08 -10.08 -0.56
C GLY A 127 -7.76 -10.19 -1.92
N GLN A 128 -9.09 -10.37 -1.89
CA GLN A 128 -9.94 -10.42 -3.07
C GLN A 128 -10.69 -9.12 -3.29
N ILE A 129 -10.91 -8.78 -4.55
CA ILE A 129 -11.71 -7.63 -4.98
C ILE A 129 -12.71 -8.09 -6.04
N ILE A 130 -13.96 -7.69 -5.87
CA ILE A 130 -15.02 -7.78 -6.89
C ILE A 130 -15.11 -6.43 -7.58
N VAL A 131 -15.33 -6.44 -8.88
CA VAL A 131 -15.63 -5.25 -9.66
C VAL A 131 -16.95 -5.43 -10.36
N THR A 132 -17.81 -4.43 -10.18
CA THR A 132 -19.12 -4.38 -10.82
C THR A 132 -19.02 -3.80 -12.23
N GLU A 133 -20.08 -3.99 -13.00
CA GLU A 133 -20.39 -3.12 -14.14
C GLU A 133 -20.44 -1.64 -13.71
N ARG A 134 -20.48 -0.73 -14.69
CA ARG A 134 -20.56 0.70 -14.42
C ARG A 134 -21.95 1.04 -13.89
N LEU A 135 -22.01 1.67 -12.73
CA LEU A 135 -23.24 2.17 -12.13
C LEU A 135 -23.29 3.70 -12.20
N LYS A 136 -24.50 4.27 -12.10
CA LYS A 136 -24.64 5.71 -11.88
C LYS A 136 -23.91 6.12 -10.60
N PRO A 137 -23.29 7.32 -10.53
CA PRO A 137 -22.64 7.79 -9.32
C PRO A 137 -23.61 7.77 -8.13
N PHE A 138 -23.22 7.10 -7.05
CA PHE A 138 -23.98 7.07 -5.81
C PHE A 138 -23.11 7.12 -4.56
N LEU A 139 -21.81 6.81 -4.69
CA LEU A 139 -20.86 6.81 -3.60
C LEU A 139 -19.77 7.86 -3.86
N SER A 140 -19.94 9.02 -3.24
CA SER A 140 -19.00 10.15 -3.35
C SER A 140 -17.84 10.09 -2.34
N HIS A 141 -17.90 9.18 -1.38
CA HIS A 141 -16.94 9.08 -0.29
C HIS A 141 -16.14 7.77 -0.38
N ALA A 142 -14.87 7.83 0.00
CA ALA A 142 -14.11 6.60 0.25
C ALA A 142 -14.67 5.91 1.49
N THR A 143 -14.98 4.63 1.39
CA THR A 143 -15.32 3.79 2.55
C THR A 143 -14.22 2.75 2.77
N GLY A 144 -14.26 2.08 3.92
CA GLY A 144 -13.27 1.05 4.26
C GLY A 144 -13.24 -0.12 3.27
N HIS A 145 -14.38 -0.49 2.69
CA HIS A 145 -14.51 -1.72 1.90
C HIS A 145 -15.15 -1.53 0.52
N LEU A 146 -15.74 -0.37 0.23
CA LEU A 146 -16.36 -0.04 -1.05
C LEU A 146 -15.84 1.28 -1.61
N ARG A 147 -15.59 1.32 -2.92
CA ARG A 147 -15.22 2.53 -3.64
C ARG A 147 -15.84 2.51 -5.02
N GLN A 148 -16.58 3.55 -5.38
CA GLN A 148 -16.96 3.76 -6.78
C GLN A 148 -15.83 4.52 -7.47
N THR A 149 -15.35 3.98 -8.58
CA THR A 149 -14.34 4.67 -9.39
C THR A 149 -14.98 5.79 -10.20
N ASP A 150 -14.16 6.72 -10.67
CA ASP A 150 -14.54 7.76 -11.63
C ASP A 150 -15.08 7.20 -12.96
N GLU A 151 -14.74 5.96 -13.30
CA GLU A 151 -15.30 5.23 -14.45
C GLU A 151 -16.69 4.63 -14.18
N GLY A 152 -17.18 4.67 -12.94
CA GLY A 152 -18.52 4.23 -12.53
C GLY A 152 -18.60 2.82 -11.95
N SER A 153 -17.56 1.99 -12.10
CA SER A 153 -17.50 0.65 -11.48
C SER A 153 -17.31 0.75 -9.96
N VAL A 154 -17.88 -0.20 -9.21
CA VAL A 154 -17.67 -0.32 -7.77
C VAL A 154 -16.64 -1.40 -7.49
N LEU A 155 -15.58 -1.03 -6.77
CA LEU A 155 -14.60 -1.94 -6.19
C LEU A 155 -15.13 -2.39 -4.82
N ILE A 156 -15.29 -3.69 -4.65
CA ILE A 156 -15.76 -4.32 -3.41
C ILE A 156 -14.61 -5.15 -2.83
N GLY A 157 -14.08 -4.69 -1.72
CA GLY A 157 -13.11 -5.39 -0.89
C GLY A 157 -13.60 -5.45 0.56
N GLU A 158 -12.76 -5.73 1.54
CA GLU A 158 -11.53 -6.49 1.39
C GLU A 158 -11.63 -7.81 2.15
N SER A 159 -10.89 -8.81 1.69
CA SER A 159 -10.59 -10.02 2.47
C SER A 159 -9.14 -10.00 2.92
N LYS A 160 -8.84 -10.75 3.98
CA LYS A 160 -7.49 -11.01 4.47
C LYS A 160 -7.34 -12.52 4.66
N GLU A 161 -6.51 -13.14 3.83
CA GLU A 161 -6.21 -14.56 3.87
C GLU A 161 -4.72 -14.76 4.17
N ALA A 162 -4.41 -15.54 5.20
CA ALA A 162 -3.05 -15.92 5.56
C ALA A 162 -2.58 -17.10 4.69
N THR A 163 -2.42 -16.86 3.40
CA THR A 163 -1.99 -17.88 2.43
C THR A 163 -1.05 -17.27 1.41
N ILE A 164 -0.17 -18.10 0.84
CA ILE A 164 0.70 -17.78 -0.30
C ILE A 164 0.18 -18.37 -1.61
N ASP A 165 -1.03 -18.92 -1.58
CA ASP A 165 -1.62 -19.53 -2.76
C ASP A 165 -2.04 -18.46 -3.76
N HIS A 166 -1.34 -18.42 -4.90
CA HIS A 166 -1.60 -17.53 -6.03
C HIS A 166 -2.85 -17.97 -6.82
N GLN A 167 -3.46 -19.12 -6.51
CA GLN A 167 -4.59 -19.64 -7.26
C GLN A 167 -5.85 -18.78 -7.09
N ARG A 168 -6.81 -19.02 -7.98
CA ARG A 168 -8.01 -18.21 -8.26
C ARG A 168 -8.75 -17.67 -7.01
N PRO A 169 -9.54 -16.59 -7.17
CA PRO A 169 -10.45 -16.14 -6.13
C PRO A 169 -11.32 -17.30 -5.62
N ARG A 170 -11.50 -17.38 -4.30
CA ARG A 170 -12.37 -18.36 -3.64
C ARG A 170 -13.80 -17.86 -3.71
N GLY A 171 -14.71 -18.73 -4.19
CA GLY A 171 -16.14 -18.41 -4.31
C GLY A 171 -16.79 -18.06 -2.98
N SER A 172 -16.44 -18.79 -1.90
CA SER A 172 -16.96 -18.53 -0.55
C SER A 172 -16.60 -17.12 -0.04
N ILE A 173 -15.36 -16.69 -0.23
CA ILE A 173 -14.92 -15.33 0.14
C ILE A 173 -15.62 -14.29 -0.72
N THR A 174 -15.74 -14.56 -2.02
CA THR A 174 -16.44 -13.67 -2.97
C THR A 174 -17.91 -13.47 -2.55
N ALA A 175 -18.60 -14.54 -2.13
CA ALA A 175 -19.97 -14.46 -1.65
C ALA A 175 -20.09 -13.58 -0.40
N VAL A 176 -19.19 -13.72 0.57
CA VAL A 176 -19.18 -12.88 1.79
C VAL A 176 -18.93 -11.41 1.46
N LEU A 177 -18.02 -11.11 0.52
CA LEU A 177 -17.78 -9.74 0.09
C LEU A 177 -19.02 -9.12 -0.58
N ALA A 178 -19.69 -9.88 -1.45
CA ALA A 178 -20.92 -9.45 -2.10
C ALA A 178 -22.05 -9.22 -1.09
N GLU A 179 -22.25 -10.14 -0.14
CA GLU A 179 -23.27 -10.01 0.91
C GLU A 179 -23.04 -8.75 1.76
N ARG A 180 -21.80 -8.50 2.20
CA ARG A 180 -21.44 -7.28 2.95
C ARG A 180 -21.67 -6.02 2.13
N ALA A 181 -21.37 -6.06 0.83
CA ALA A 181 -21.61 -4.94 -0.06
C ALA A 181 -23.11 -4.63 -0.18
N VAL A 182 -23.95 -5.63 -0.41
CA VAL A 182 -25.41 -5.49 -0.48
C VAL A 182 -25.98 -5.00 0.85
N ARG A 183 -25.49 -5.50 1.99
CA ARG A 183 -25.90 -5.01 3.30
C ARG A 183 -25.54 -3.53 3.53
N THR A 184 -24.41 -3.08 2.97
CA THR A 184 -23.95 -1.69 3.10
C THR A 184 -24.70 -0.77 2.13
N PHE A 185 -24.94 -1.22 0.90
CA PHE A 185 -25.66 -0.49 -0.15
C PHE A 185 -26.57 -1.46 -0.92
N PRO A 186 -27.87 -1.54 -0.56
CA PRO A 186 -28.80 -2.53 -1.11
C PRO A 186 -28.95 -2.50 -2.63
N LEU A 187 -28.71 -1.34 -3.28
CA LEU A 187 -28.73 -1.23 -4.74
C LEU A 187 -27.73 -2.16 -5.44
N LEU A 188 -26.68 -2.61 -4.75
CA LEU A 188 -25.65 -3.49 -5.32
C LEU A 188 -26.15 -4.92 -5.55
N LYS A 189 -27.35 -5.27 -5.05
CA LYS A 189 -27.96 -6.59 -5.28
C LYS A 189 -28.23 -6.85 -6.77
N ASP A 190 -28.48 -5.79 -7.53
CA ASP A 190 -28.84 -5.85 -8.95
C ASP A 190 -27.62 -5.60 -9.85
N ALA A 191 -26.43 -5.38 -9.29
CA ALA A 191 -25.21 -5.09 -10.04
C ALA A 191 -24.48 -6.38 -10.46
N SER A 192 -24.09 -6.47 -11.73
CA SER A 192 -23.32 -7.59 -12.25
C SER A 192 -21.84 -7.48 -11.86
N ALA A 193 -21.26 -8.57 -11.37
CA ALA A 193 -19.81 -8.68 -11.21
C ALA A 193 -19.15 -8.94 -12.57
N VAL A 194 -18.34 -7.99 -13.06
CA VAL A 194 -17.62 -8.12 -14.34
C VAL A 194 -16.23 -8.75 -14.17
N ARG A 195 -15.64 -8.64 -12.97
CA ARG A 195 -14.34 -9.23 -12.66
C ARG A 195 -14.20 -9.53 -11.18
N VAL A 196 -13.48 -10.61 -10.86
CA VAL A 196 -12.99 -10.89 -9.51
C VAL A 196 -11.51 -11.23 -9.61
N TRP A 197 -10.68 -10.68 -8.73
CA TRP A 197 -9.26 -11.04 -8.65
C TRP A 197 -8.78 -11.12 -7.21
N ALA A 198 -7.64 -11.77 -7.03
CA ALA A 198 -6.89 -11.79 -5.78
C ALA A 198 -5.53 -11.12 -5.99
N ALA A 199 -5.01 -10.46 -4.97
CA ALA A 199 -3.68 -9.87 -4.97
C ALA A 199 -3.04 -9.97 -3.58
N PHE A 200 -1.72 -9.90 -3.53
CA PHE A 200 -0.97 -9.90 -2.28
C PHE A 200 -0.67 -8.50 -1.79
N ARG A 201 -0.83 -8.32 -0.48
CA ARG A 201 -0.40 -7.17 0.28
C ARG A 201 1.00 -7.42 0.82
N VAL A 202 1.80 -6.36 0.85
CA VAL A 202 3.10 -6.33 1.53
C VAL A 202 2.83 -5.96 2.98
N VAL A 203 2.79 -6.94 3.88
CA VAL A 203 2.42 -6.70 5.29
C VAL A 203 3.61 -6.98 6.19
N THR A 204 4.00 -5.98 6.97
CA THR A 204 4.95 -6.08 8.08
C THR A 204 4.24 -6.61 9.33
N PRO A 205 4.96 -7.11 10.35
CA PRO A 205 4.33 -7.69 11.55
C PRO A 205 3.31 -6.77 12.24
N ASP A 206 3.55 -5.45 12.24
CA ASP A 206 2.69 -4.43 12.85
C ASP A 206 1.82 -3.65 11.85
N GLY A 207 1.97 -3.92 10.54
CA GLY A 207 1.28 -3.20 9.47
C GLY A 207 1.86 -1.83 9.11
N TYR A 208 2.86 -1.33 9.84
CA TYR A 208 3.53 -0.06 9.53
C TYR A 208 4.63 -0.24 8.47
N PRO A 209 4.95 0.80 7.68
CA PRO A 209 6.05 0.73 6.72
C PRO A 209 7.38 0.31 7.33
N ILE A 210 8.28 -0.21 6.50
CA ILE A 210 9.71 -0.29 6.77
C ILE A 210 10.43 0.65 5.83
N TYR A 211 11.19 1.59 6.39
CA TYR A 211 12.18 2.40 5.67
C TYR A 211 13.53 2.17 6.32
N GLU A 212 14.49 1.72 5.55
CA GLU A 212 15.77 1.31 6.12
C GLU A 212 16.93 1.64 5.20
N GLN A 213 18.08 1.89 5.80
CA GLN A 213 19.36 2.08 5.15
C GLN A 213 20.35 1.09 5.75
N SER A 214 21.14 0.44 4.91
CA SER A 214 22.12 -0.53 5.38
C SER A 214 23.32 0.16 6.00
N GLU A 215 23.62 -0.19 7.24
CA GLU A 215 24.87 0.20 7.92
C GLU A 215 26.07 -0.56 7.34
N SER A 216 25.88 -1.85 7.01
CA SER A 216 26.94 -2.70 6.45
C SER A 216 27.26 -2.39 4.99
N PHE A 217 26.29 -1.85 4.25
CA PHE A 217 26.43 -1.51 2.83
C PHE A 217 25.87 -0.11 2.53
N PRO A 218 26.62 0.97 2.90
CA PRO A 218 26.18 2.33 2.66
C PRO A 218 25.78 2.58 1.21
N GLY A 219 24.58 3.15 1.00
CA GLY A 219 24.00 3.33 -0.34
C GLY A 219 22.94 2.28 -0.72
N ALA A 220 22.74 1.24 0.09
CA ALA A 220 21.60 0.35 0.00
C ALA A 220 20.46 0.81 0.92
N PHE A 221 19.26 0.88 0.36
CA PHE A 221 18.03 1.26 1.07
C PHE A 221 16.94 0.22 0.83
N ALA A 222 16.00 0.09 1.75
CA ALA A 222 14.78 -0.69 1.56
C ALA A 222 13.52 0.13 1.88
N CYS A 223 12.47 -0.11 1.10
CA CYS A 223 11.14 0.45 1.33
C CYS A 223 10.11 -0.67 1.19
N ALA A 224 9.35 -0.92 2.25
CA ALA A 224 8.24 -1.86 2.25
C ALA A 224 7.01 -1.23 2.92
N CYS A 225 5.83 -1.34 2.32
CA CYS A 225 4.60 -0.80 2.92
C CYS A 225 3.35 -1.47 2.35
N HIS A 226 2.31 -1.60 3.18
CA HIS A 226 1.00 -2.05 2.74
C HIS A 226 0.22 -0.93 2.05
N SER A 227 0.18 0.25 2.66
CA SER A 227 -0.58 1.43 2.21
C SER A 227 0.13 2.21 1.09
N GLY A 228 0.69 1.53 0.09
CA GLY A 228 1.56 2.15 -0.93
C GLY A 228 0.88 3.23 -1.77
N VAL A 229 -0.43 3.15 -2.01
CA VAL A 229 -1.18 4.20 -2.73
C VAL A 229 -1.33 5.46 -1.87
N THR A 230 -1.74 5.30 -0.61
CA THR A 230 -1.88 6.42 0.33
C THR A 230 -0.55 7.10 0.61
N LEU A 231 0.52 6.30 0.75
CA LEU A 231 1.86 6.79 1.06
C LEU A 231 2.66 7.23 -0.18
N ALA A 232 2.10 7.11 -1.37
CA ALA A 232 2.78 7.44 -2.62
C ALA A 232 3.32 8.88 -2.66
N ALA A 233 2.60 9.84 -2.07
CA ALA A 233 3.07 11.22 -1.96
C ALA A 233 4.36 11.32 -1.14
N ASN A 234 4.46 10.58 -0.03
CA ASN A 234 5.67 10.54 0.81
C ASN A 234 6.83 9.87 0.07
N HIS A 235 6.55 8.77 -0.66
CA HIS A 235 7.57 8.08 -1.47
C HIS A 235 8.02 8.88 -2.69
N ALA A 236 7.23 9.84 -3.16
CA ALA A 236 7.59 10.69 -4.29
C ALA A 236 8.22 12.03 -3.89
N LEU A 237 7.82 12.61 -2.75
CA LEU A 237 8.17 13.99 -2.39
C LEU A 237 9.14 14.11 -1.21
N VAL A 238 9.15 13.13 -0.30
CA VAL A 238 9.96 13.17 0.94
C VAL A 238 11.14 12.22 0.84
N LEU A 239 10.86 10.92 0.68
CA LEU A 239 11.87 9.86 0.75
C LEU A 239 12.99 9.99 -0.31
N PRO A 240 12.72 10.36 -1.57
CA PRO A 240 13.76 10.41 -2.60
C PRO A 240 14.87 11.42 -2.31
N ARG A 241 14.55 12.54 -1.65
CA ARG A 241 15.54 13.56 -1.28
C ARG A 241 16.55 13.01 -0.27
N GLN A 242 16.07 12.27 0.72
CA GLN A 242 16.87 11.62 1.76
C GLN A 242 17.75 10.50 1.16
N ILE A 243 17.16 9.62 0.34
CA ILE A 243 17.90 8.56 -0.37
C ILE A 243 19.00 9.16 -1.27
N SER A 244 18.68 10.21 -2.03
CA SER A 244 19.65 10.90 -2.88
C SER A 244 20.81 11.49 -2.06
N ALA A 245 20.50 12.11 -0.92
CA ALA A 245 21.51 12.62 0.02
C ALA A 245 22.33 11.49 0.69
N GLY A 246 21.81 10.26 0.70
CA GLY A 246 22.52 9.10 1.24
C GLY A 246 22.25 8.83 2.72
N ALA A 247 21.25 9.49 3.31
CA ALA A 247 20.90 9.33 4.72
C ALA A 247 19.38 9.48 4.90
N LEU A 248 18.75 8.53 5.60
CA LEU A 248 17.36 8.66 6.07
C LEU A 248 17.29 9.55 7.32
N SER A 249 16.22 10.32 7.46
CA SER A 249 15.97 11.16 8.65
C SER A 249 15.67 10.32 9.88
N ASP A 250 16.07 10.79 11.06
CA ASP A 250 15.72 10.19 12.36
C ASP A 250 14.20 10.14 12.59
N ASP A 251 13.43 11.01 11.93
CA ASP A 251 11.95 10.96 11.92
C ASP A 251 11.40 9.63 11.37
N LEU A 252 12.19 8.89 10.59
CA LEU A 252 11.82 7.59 10.05
C LEU A 252 12.29 6.43 10.93
N SER A 253 12.98 6.70 12.04
CA SER A 253 13.55 5.66 12.92
C SER A 253 12.48 4.74 13.54
N ALA A 254 11.27 5.25 13.75
CA ALA A 254 10.09 4.47 14.17
C ALA A 254 9.68 3.40 13.14
N PHE A 255 10.07 3.58 11.87
CA PHE A 255 9.81 2.63 10.77
C PHE A 255 11.00 1.74 10.45
N HIS A 256 12.06 1.74 11.25
CA HIS A 256 13.16 0.79 11.08
C HIS A 256 12.74 -0.62 11.52
N SER A 257 13.23 -1.68 10.85
CA SER A 257 12.96 -3.09 11.22
C SER A 257 13.33 -3.47 12.65
N ARG A 258 14.36 -2.84 13.25
CA ARG A 258 14.82 -3.04 14.63
C ARG A 258 13.73 -3.01 15.69
N ARG A 259 12.58 -2.36 15.42
CA ARG A 259 11.40 -2.40 16.31
C ARG A 259 10.83 -3.80 16.51
N PHE A 260 11.18 -4.76 15.65
CA PHE A 260 10.84 -6.17 15.78
C PHE A 260 11.91 -7.01 16.48
N HIS A 261 13.08 -6.44 16.79
CA HIS A 261 14.20 -7.12 17.44
C HIS A 261 14.28 -6.80 18.93
N VAL A 262 13.15 -6.87 19.63
CA VAL A 262 13.12 -6.73 21.09
C VAL A 262 13.57 -8.06 21.71
N PRO A 263 14.54 -8.07 22.65
CA PRO A 263 14.86 -9.28 23.40
C PRO A 263 13.60 -9.83 24.07
N ALA A 264 13.42 -11.15 24.05
CA ALA A 264 12.40 -11.77 24.89
C ALA A 264 12.62 -11.31 26.34
N ALA A 265 11.53 -10.89 27.01
CA ALA A 265 11.61 -10.60 28.44
C ALA A 265 12.17 -11.83 29.16
N PRO A 266 13.13 -11.64 30.09
CA PRO A 266 13.81 -12.74 30.78
C PRO A 266 12.85 -13.64 31.57
#